data_AF-A0A6L3VJ86-F1
#
_entry.id   AF-A0A6L3VJ86-F1
#
_cell.length_a   1.000
_cell.length_b   1.000
_cell.length_c   1.000
_cell.angle_alpha   90.00
_cell.angle_beta   90.00
_cell.angle_gamma   90.00
#
_symmetry.space_group_name_H-M   'P 1'
#
loop_
_entity.id
_entity.type
_entity.pdbx_description
1 polymer ?
#
loop_
_entity_poly.entity_id
_entity_poly.type
_entity_poly.pdbx_seq_one_letter_code
_entity_poly.pdbx_strand_id
1 'polypeptide(L)' 'DPERYKQRNTVERAINRLKQFRAVVTRFDKRRYLFTGTITIAVLLIWLRT' A
#
# COMPACT_ATOMS: atom_id res chain seq x y z
N ASP A 1 23.30 11.68 -2.89
CA ASP A 1 22.20 12.14 -2.00
C ASP A 1 21.61 11.03 -1.12
N PRO A 2 22.25 10.74 0.02
CA PRO A 2 21.76 9.74 0.97
C PRO A 2 20.39 10.08 1.61
N GLU A 3 20.06 11.37 1.75
CA GLU A 3 18.77 11.82 2.30
C GLU A 3 17.59 11.51 1.37
N ARG A 4 17.76 11.66 0.05
CA ARG A 4 16.73 11.28 -0.93
C ARG A 4 16.47 9.77 -0.95
N TYR A 5 17.47 8.97 -0.58
CA TYR A 5 17.39 7.51 -0.50
C TYR A 5 16.69 7.00 0.78
N LYS A 6 16.82 7.73 1.90
CA LYS A 6 16.12 7.40 3.16
C LYS A 6 14.60 7.43 3.01
N GLN A 7 14.07 8.45 2.33
CA GLN A 7 12.63 8.60 2.13
C GLN A 7 12.04 7.47 1.27
N ARG A 8 12.82 6.97 0.30
CA ARG A 8 12.42 5.82 -0.52
C ARG A 8 12.24 4.54 0.28
N ASN A 9 13.10 4.26 1.26
CA ASN A 9 13.00 3.04 2.08
C ASN A 9 11.66 2.98 2.85
N THR A 10 11.18 4.13 3.34
CA THR A 10 9.87 4.20 4.02
C THR A 10 8.72 3.90 3.05
N VAL A 11 8.76 4.48 1.86
CA VAL A 11 7.76 4.23 0.81
C VAL A 11 7.80 2.77 0.33
N GLU A 12 8.99 2.22 0.11
CA GLU A 12 9.20 0.83 -0.29
C GLU A 12 8.70 -0.16 0.77
N ARG A 13 8.92 0.13 2.06
CA ARG A 13 8.35 -0.66 3.16
C ARG A 13 6.82 -0.59 3.21
N ALA A 14 6.23 0.58 2.99
CA ALA A 14 4.78 0.72 2.92
C ALA A 14 4.19 -0.06 1.73
N ILE A 15 4.83 0.00 0.55
CA ILE A 15 4.43 -0.75 -0.65
C ILE A 15 4.59 -2.26 -0.42
N ASN A 16 5.67 -2.71 0.23
CA ASN A 16 5.84 -4.13 0.55
C ASN A 16 4.76 -4.63 1.50
N ARG A 17 4.34 -3.82 2.49
CA ARG A 17 3.19 -4.15 3.35
C ARG A 17 1.89 -4.19 2.55
N LEU A 18 1.67 -3.26 1.61
CA LEU A 18 0.50 -3.29 0.71
C LEU A 18 0.43 -4.57 -0.12
N LYS A 19 1.58 -5.07 -0.61
CA LYS A 19 1.66 -6.35 -1.33
C LYS A 19 1.33 -7.58 -0.47
N GLN A 20 1.36 -7.47 0.86
CA GLN A 20 0.90 -8.56 1.75
C GLN A 20 -0.63 -8.67 1.77
N PHE A 21 -1.36 -7.61 1.40
CA PHE A 21 -2.82 -7.66 1.30
C PHE A 21 -3.22 -8.38 0.02
N ARG A 22 -3.55 -9.68 0.13
CA ARG A 22 -3.99 -10.52 -0.99
C ARG A 22 -5.11 -9.86 -1.81
N ALA A 23 -6.05 -9.18 -1.16
CA ALA A 23 -7.15 -8.44 -1.80
C ALA A 23 -6.67 -7.33 -2.75
N VAL A 24 -5.55 -6.67 -2.44
CA VAL A 24 -4.94 -5.63 -3.29
C VAL A 24 -4.18 -6.26 -4.45
N VAL A 25 -3.47 -7.37 -4.20
CA VAL A 25 -2.65 -8.05 -5.23
C VAL A 25 -3.49 -8.76 -6.27
N THR A 26 -4.57 -9.43 -5.86
CA THR A 26 -5.36 -10.24 -6.79
C THR A 26 -6.28 -9.43 -7.70
N ARG A 27 -6.53 -8.15 -7.38
CA ARG A 27 -7.33 -7.20 -8.18
C ARG A 27 -8.57 -7.87 -8.80
N PHE A 28 -9.36 -8.57 -7.99
CA PHE A 28 -10.61 -9.20 -8.46
C PHE A 28 -11.75 -8.18 -8.65
N ASP A 29 -11.54 -6.94 -8.24
CA ASP A 29 -12.51 -5.86 -8.35
C ASP A 29 -12.73 -5.47 -9.83
N LYS A 30 -13.87 -5.89 -10.40
CA LYS A 30 -14.33 -5.45 -11.72
C LYS A 30 -14.59 -3.95 -11.81
N ARG A 31 -14.76 -3.28 -10.65
CA ARG A 31 -15.09 -1.85 -10.57
C ARG A 31 -13.94 -1.09 -9.93
N ARG A 32 -13.48 -0.04 -10.63
CA ARG A 32 -12.33 0.78 -10.22
C ARG A 32 -12.46 1.36 -8.82
N TYR A 33 -13.67 1.77 -8.40
CA TYR A 33 -13.88 2.35 -7.07
C TYR A 33 -13.69 1.35 -5.93
N LEU A 34 -14.03 0.07 -6.12
CA LEU A 34 -13.81 -0.97 -5.12
C LEU A 34 -12.31 -1.20 -4.92
N PHE A 35 -11.56 -1.28 -6.02
CA PHE A 35 -10.11 -1.41 -5.98
C PHE A 35 -9.43 -0.22 -5.31
N THR A 36 -9.88 1.00 -5.59
CA THR A 36 -9.33 2.19 -4.91
C THR A 36 -9.69 2.17 -3.43
N GLY A 37 -10.92 1.77 -3.06
CA GLY A 37 -11.33 1.63 -1.65
C GLY A 37 -10.51 0.60 -0.89
N THR A 38 -10.24 -0.57 -1.49
CA THR A 38 -9.40 -1.61 -0.85
C THR A 38 -7.97 -1.14 -0.66
N ILE A 39 -7.40 -0.40 -1.61
CA ILE A 39 -6.10 0.25 -1.45
C ILE A 39 -6.14 1.27 -0.32
N THR A 40 -7.13 2.16 -0.29
CA THR A 40 -7.23 3.20 0.76
C THR A 40 -7.33 2.59 2.15
N ILE A 41 -8.15 1.55 2.31
CA ILE A 41 -8.28 0.83 3.58
C ILE A 41 -6.96 0.14 3.95
N ALA A 42 -6.29 -0.53 3.01
CA ALA A 42 -5.02 -1.20 3.28
C ALA A 42 -3.92 -0.19 3.69
N VAL A 43 -3.84 0.97 3.02
CA VAL A 43 -2.92 2.06 3.39
C VAL A 43 -3.24 2.57 4.80
N LEU A 44 -4.53 2.78 5.10
CA LEU A 44 -4.99 3.31 6.39
C LEU A 44 -4.69 2.34 7.54
N LEU A 45 -4.86 1.03 7.32
CA LEU A 45 -4.48 -0.01 8.28
C LEU A 45 -2.96 -0.08 8.52
N ILE A 46 -2.14 0.10 7.48
CA ILE A 46 -0.68 0.17 7.62
C ILE A 46 -0.27 1.40 8.42
N TRP A 47 -0.95 2.53 8.20
CA TRP A 47 -0.70 3.78 8.90
C TRP A 47 -1.08 3.70 10.38
N LEU A 48 -2.26 3.16 10.71
CA LEU A 48 -2.70 2.95 12.10
C LEU A 48 -1.85 1.95 12.88
N ARG A 49 -1.16 1.03 12.20
CA ARG A 49 -0.28 0.03 12.81
C ARG A 49 1.17 0.54 13.00
N THR A 50 1.50 1.68 12.42
CA THR A 50 2.83 2.30 12.53
C THR A 50 2.85 3.28 13.69
#